data_AF-A0A101KVS1-F1
#
_entry.id   AF-A0A101KVS1-F1
#
_cell.length_a   1.000
_cell.length_b   1.000
_cell.length_c   1.000
_cell.angle_alpha   90.00
_cell.angle_beta   90.00
_cell.angle_gamma   90.00
#
_symmetry.space_group_name_H-M   'P 1'
#
loop_
_entity.id
_entity.type
_entity.pdbx_description
1 polymer ?
#
loop_
_entity_poly.entity_id
_entity_poly.type
_entity_poly.pdbx_seq_one_letter_code
_entity_poly.pdbx_strand_id
1 'polypeptide(L)'
;MIRRTLSASLLAALVMATQAVAEEATIGRPIEAGSLHDGRLDMVVYYVPVDGNRLEVTATFAPKGGGDPQRVVMGLADRDSVAFSMPGYRGSLYAFSRSGEKVTVSTEAGKHPRAEEVSR
;
A
#
# COMPACT_ATOMS: atom_id res chain seq x y z
N MET A 1 -11.93 -62.87 -7.64
CA MET A 1 -11.43 -61.61 -8.23
C MET A 1 -12.61 -60.65 -8.39
N ILE A 2 -12.76 -59.67 -7.49
CA ILE A 2 -13.87 -58.69 -7.52
C ILE A 2 -13.32 -57.36 -8.07
N ARG A 3 -13.92 -56.87 -9.15
CA ARG A 3 -13.49 -55.67 -9.89
C ARG A 3 -13.90 -54.40 -9.15
N ARG A 4 -12.90 -53.53 -8.95
CA ARG A 4 -12.97 -52.17 -8.38
C ARG A 4 -13.72 -51.21 -9.31
N THR A 5 -14.54 -50.34 -8.74
CA THR A 5 -14.81 -49.01 -9.31
C THR A 5 -14.86 -47.98 -8.18
N LEU A 6 -13.74 -47.25 -8.03
CA LEU A 6 -13.63 -46.06 -7.20
C LEU A 6 -14.21 -44.87 -7.99
N SER A 7 -15.36 -44.36 -7.57
CA SER A 7 -15.87 -43.08 -8.06
C SER A 7 -15.26 -41.95 -7.23
N ALA A 8 -14.12 -41.43 -7.69
CA ALA A 8 -13.50 -40.24 -7.14
C ALA A 8 -14.11 -39.01 -7.81
N SER A 9 -15.13 -38.40 -7.19
CA SER A 9 -15.66 -37.11 -7.61
C SER A 9 -14.68 -36.00 -7.19
N LEU A 10 -13.94 -35.46 -8.14
CA LEU A 10 -13.02 -34.33 -7.95
C LEU A 10 -13.83 -33.03 -7.92
N LEU A 11 -14.14 -32.52 -6.72
CA LEU A 11 -14.81 -31.23 -6.56
C LEU A 11 -13.76 -30.12 -6.67
N ALA A 12 -13.65 -29.49 -7.85
CA ALA A 12 -12.79 -28.33 -8.07
C ALA A 12 -13.42 -27.09 -7.41
N ALA A 13 -13.03 -26.78 -6.18
CA ALA A 13 -13.39 -25.53 -5.53
C ALA A 13 -12.59 -24.37 -6.17
N LEU A 14 -13.24 -23.58 -7.01
CA LEU A 14 -12.67 -22.33 -7.53
C LEU A 14 -12.67 -21.28 -6.41
N VAL A 15 -11.57 -21.18 -5.66
CA VAL A 15 -11.37 -20.08 -4.72
C VAL A 15 -11.09 -18.81 -5.54
N MET A 16 -12.12 -17.99 -5.75
CA MET A 16 -11.96 -16.61 -6.21
C MET A 16 -11.31 -15.82 -5.09
N ALA A 17 -9.97 -15.73 -5.08
CA ALA A 17 -9.26 -14.85 -4.17
C ALA A 17 -9.53 -13.40 -4.60
N THR A 18 -10.35 -12.68 -3.83
CA THR A 18 -10.51 -11.23 -4.00
C THR A 18 -9.19 -10.57 -3.59
N GLN A 19 -8.47 -10.03 -4.56
CA GLN A 19 -7.30 -9.21 -4.28
C GLN A 19 -7.80 -7.90 -3.65
N ALA A 20 -7.27 -7.55 -2.48
CA ALA A 20 -7.51 -6.24 -1.90
C ALA A 20 -6.91 -5.20 -2.86
N VAL A 21 -7.77 -4.34 -3.41
CA VAL A 21 -7.32 -3.23 -4.26
C VAL A 21 -6.71 -2.19 -3.33
N ALA A 22 -5.44 -1.84 -3.56
CA ALA A 22 -4.78 -0.75 -2.90
C ALA A 22 -5.34 0.58 -3.42
N GLU A 23 -5.75 1.49 -2.53
CA GLU A 23 -6.04 2.87 -2.94
C GLU A 23 -4.75 3.53 -3.47
N GLU A 24 -4.88 4.32 -4.53
CA GLU A 24 -3.76 4.96 -5.21
C GLU A 24 -4.10 6.39 -5.63
N ALA A 25 -3.11 7.28 -5.54
CA ALA A 25 -3.14 8.63 -6.07
C ALA A 25 -1.89 8.87 -6.92
N THR A 26 -2.06 9.52 -8.07
CA THR A 26 -0.96 9.94 -8.94
C THR A 26 -0.90 11.47 -9.00
N ILE A 27 0.27 12.03 -8.71
CA ILE A 27 0.54 13.46 -8.73
C ILE A 27 1.38 13.75 -9.97
N GLY A 28 0.84 14.56 -10.89
CA GLY A 28 1.46 14.81 -12.19
C GLY A 28 2.30 16.08 -12.24
N ARG A 29 2.06 17.03 -11.33
CA ARG A 29 2.70 18.35 -11.35
C ARG A 29 3.25 18.73 -9.97
N PRO A 30 4.32 19.54 -9.91
CA PRO A 30 4.76 20.12 -8.65
C PRO A 30 3.61 20.83 -7.93
N ILE A 31 3.61 20.80 -6.60
CA ILE A 31 2.61 21.42 -5.69
C ILE A 31 1.15 20.98 -5.88
N GLU A 32 0.86 20.08 -6.83
CA GLU A 32 -0.40 19.37 -6.89
C GLU A 32 -0.47 18.35 -5.75
N ALA A 33 -1.63 18.25 -5.11
CA ALA A 33 -1.84 17.35 -3.99
C ALA A 33 -2.62 16.11 -4.44
N GLY A 34 -2.17 14.94 -3.99
CA GLY A 34 -2.94 13.71 -3.98
C GLY A 34 -3.37 13.37 -2.56
N SER A 35 -4.46 12.64 -2.39
CA SER A 35 -4.91 12.15 -1.09
C SER A 35 -5.24 10.66 -1.13
N LEU A 36 -5.00 9.99 0.00
CA LEU A 36 -5.49 8.64 0.27
C LEU A 36 -6.33 8.69 1.54
N HIS A 37 -7.37 7.88 1.58
CA HIS A 37 -8.34 7.83 2.66
C HIS A 37 -8.51 6.43 3.25
N ASP A 38 -7.93 5.39 2.66
CA ASP A 38 -8.06 4.03 3.12
C ASP A 38 -7.21 3.75 4.37
N GLY A 39 -7.80 2.96 5.28
CA GLY A 39 -7.20 2.60 6.55
C GLY A 39 -7.48 3.60 7.67
N ARG A 40 -6.54 3.70 8.63
CA ARG A 40 -6.72 4.44 9.89
C ARG A 40 -6.23 5.88 9.85
N LEU A 41 -5.52 6.25 8.79
CA LEU A 41 -4.95 7.57 8.59
C LEU A 41 -5.47 8.12 7.27
N ASP A 42 -5.97 9.35 7.27
CA ASP A 42 -6.05 10.12 6.03
C ASP A 42 -4.66 10.64 5.68
N MET A 43 -4.33 10.70 4.40
CA MET A 43 -3.06 11.22 3.93
C MET A 43 -3.27 12.25 2.84
N VAL A 44 -2.47 13.30 2.87
CA VAL A 44 -2.25 14.20 1.75
C VAL A 44 -0.77 14.22 1.39
N VAL A 45 -0.47 14.22 0.10
CA VAL A 45 0.89 14.21 -0.42
C VAL A 45 1.03 15.21 -1.54
N TYR A 46 2.16 15.90 -1.60
CA TYR A 46 2.58 16.72 -2.73
C TYR A 46 4.09 16.60 -2.91
N TYR A 47 4.62 17.10 -4.01
CA TYR A 47 6.05 17.16 -4.22
C TYR A 47 6.52 18.51 -4.76
N VAL A 48 7.82 18.79 -4.56
CA VAL A 48 8.54 19.90 -5.19
C VAL A 48 9.87 19.39 -5.80
N PRO A 49 10.27 19.86 -6.99
CA PRO A 49 11.60 19.58 -7.53
C PRO A 49 12.69 20.21 -6.65
N VAL A 50 13.77 19.48 -6.44
CA VAL A 50 14.98 19.96 -5.75
C VAL A 50 16.23 19.62 -6.59
N ASP A 51 17.39 20.14 -6.17
CA ASP A 51 18.65 19.96 -6.88
C ASP A 51 19.01 18.48 -7.11
N GLY A 52 19.73 18.22 -8.21
CA GLY A 52 20.22 16.88 -8.53
C GLY A 52 19.16 15.94 -9.12
N ASN A 53 18.17 16.49 -9.84
CA ASN A 53 17.08 15.73 -10.47
C ASN A 53 16.33 14.86 -9.45
N ARG A 54 16.00 15.43 -8.29
CA ARG A 54 15.23 14.77 -7.23
C ARG A 54 13.91 15.49 -7.01
N LEU A 55 12.91 14.75 -6.55
CA LEU A 55 11.66 15.31 -6.04
C LEU A 55 11.66 15.16 -4.53
N GLU A 56 11.43 16.25 -3.81
CA GLU A 56 11.10 16.20 -2.39
C GLU A 56 9.59 15.98 -2.27
N VAL A 57 9.21 14.82 -1.76
CA VAL A 57 7.82 14.43 -1.51
C VAL A 57 7.52 14.67 -0.04
N THR A 58 6.46 15.44 0.21
CA THR A 58 5.93 15.68 1.56
C THR A 58 4.59 14.98 1.70
N ALA A 59 4.52 14.02 2.62
CA ALA A 59 3.29 13.33 2.99
C ALA A 59 2.90 13.69 4.42
N THR A 60 1.65 14.07 4.63
CA THR A 60 1.08 14.37 5.95
C THR A 60 -0.05 13.39 6.24
N PHE A 61 0.02 12.74 7.39
CA PHE A 61 -0.87 11.68 7.84
C PHE A 61 -1.67 12.16 9.04
N ALA A 62 -2.99 12.14 8.96
CA ALA A 62 -3.90 12.56 10.03
C ALA A 62 -4.68 11.35 10.57
N PRO A 63 -4.65 11.07 11.88
CA PRO A 63 -5.50 10.02 12.46
C PRO A 63 -6.99 10.35 12.35
N LYS A 64 -7.79 9.44 11.80
CA LYS A 64 -9.25 9.63 11.67
C LYS A 64 -9.98 9.75 13.02
N GLY A 65 -9.41 9.16 14.07
CA GLY A 65 -9.93 9.24 15.43
C GLY A 65 -9.55 10.53 16.18
N GLY A 66 -8.90 11.48 15.51
CA GLY A 66 -8.29 12.65 16.14
C GLY A 66 -6.89 12.38 16.69
N GLY A 67 -6.15 13.46 16.93
CA GLY A 67 -4.75 13.46 17.33
C GLY A 67 -3.88 14.31 16.41
N ASP A 68 -2.59 14.40 16.72
CA ASP A 68 -1.66 15.24 15.97
C ASP A 68 -1.27 14.59 14.63
N PRO A 69 -1.38 15.32 13.51
CA PRO A 69 -0.88 14.86 12.22
C PRO A 69 0.64 14.65 12.25
N GLN A 70 1.10 13.62 11.55
CA GLN A 70 2.51 13.31 11.39
C GLN A 70 2.95 13.62 9.96
N ARG A 71 4.14 14.20 9.80
CA ARG A 71 4.68 14.57 8.49
C ARG A 71 5.95 13.80 8.19
N VAL A 72 6.02 13.23 6.99
CA VAL A 72 7.21 12.58 6.43
C VAL A 72 7.64 13.36 5.20
N VAL A 73 8.94 13.66 5.12
CA VAL A 73 9.57 14.32 3.97
C VAL A 73 10.66 13.39 3.45
N MET A 74 10.66 13.13 2.15
CA MET A 74 11.64 12.24 1.52
C MET A 74 12.01 12.69 0.12
N GLY A 75 13.24 12.41 -0.28
CA GLY A 75 13.71 12.62 -1.65
C GLY A 75 13.53 11.36 -2.50
N LEU A 76 13.02 11.50 -3.72
CA LEU A 76 12.92 10.44 -4.73
C LEU A 76 13.72 10.83 -5.99
N ALA A 77 14.73 10.04 -6.34
CA ALA A 77 15.35 10.09 -7.66
C ALA A 77 14.44 9.41 -8.70
N ASP A 78 14.74 9.60 -9.99
CA ASP A 78 13.96 8.95 -11.04
C ASP A 78 14.00 7.42 -10.91
N ARG A 79 12.83 6.80 -10.97
CA ARG A 79 12.60 5.36 -10.73
C ARG A 79 12.86 4.86 -9.30
N ASP A 80 13.00 5.76 -8.32
CA ASP A 80 13.03 5.36 -6.93
C ASP A 80 11.65 4.92 -6.42
N SER A 81 11.68 4.04 -5.42
CA SER A 81 10.50 3.61 -4.67
C SER A 81 10.86 3.42 -3.19
N VAL A 82 9.96 3.86 -2.31
CA VAL A 82 10.09 3.76 -0.85
C VAL A 82 8.76 3.29 -0.28
N ALA A 83 8.80 2.34 0.65
CA ALA A 83 7.60 1.88 1.35
C ALA A 83 7.85 1.76 2.85
N PHE A 84 6.88 2.16 3.67
CA PHE A 84 6.97 2.08 5.12
C PHE A 84 5.58 2.08 5.79
N SER A 85 5.55 1.62 7.04
CA SER A 85 4.39 1.77 7.91
C SER A 85 4.60 2.93 8.88
N MET A 86 3.52 3.63 9.22
CA MET A 86 3.58 4.71 10.20
C MET A 86 3.78 4.15 11.62
N PRO A 87 4.59 4.81 12.47
CA PRO A 87 4.72 4.44 13.89
C PRO A 87 3.36 4.39 14.58
N GLY A 88 3.04 3.26 15.22
CA GLY A 88 1.74 3.03 15.86
C GLY A 88 0.63 2.50 14.92
N TYR A 89 0.89 2.40 13.61
CA TYR A 89 -0.07 1.95 12.59
C TYR A 89 0.50 0.80 11.75
N ARG A 90 0.78 -0.34 12.40
CA ARG A 90 1.46 -1.52 11.81
C ARG A 90 0.62 -2.34 10.81
N GLY A 91 -0.58 -1.88 10.44
CA GLY A 91 -1.50 -2.57 9.53
C GLY A 91 -1.57 -1.99 8.12
N SER A 92 -0.93 -0.84 7.88
CA SER A 92 -0.95 -0.13 6.60
C SER A 92 0.48 0.06 6.12
N LEU A 93 0.75 -0.33 4.87
CA LEU A 93 2.00 -0.06 4.19
C LEU A 93 1.74 1.03 3.15
N TYR A 94 2.44 2.15 3.27
CA TYR A 94 2.37 3.25 2.32
C TYR A 94 3.56 3.16 1.38
N ALA A 95 3.31 3.18 0.08
CA ALA A 95 4.35 3.13 -0.95
C ALA A 95 4.36 4.41 -1.78
N PHE A 96 5.54 4.92 -2.06
CA PHE A 96 5.80 6.11 -2.85
C PHE A 96 6.77 5.76 -3.95
N SER A 97 6.45 6.05 -5.21
CA SER A 97 7.34 5.79 -6.33
C SER A 97 7.35 6.96 -7.30
N ARG A 98 8.48 7.13 -8.00
CA ARG A 98 8.66 8.16 -9.01
C ARG A 98 8.87 7.56 -10.40
N SER A 99 8.23 8.13 -11.41
CA SER A 99 8.51 7.86 -12.82
C SER A 99 8.51 9.17 -13.61
N GLY A 100 9.71 9.64 -13.99
CA GLY A 100 9.89 10.95 -14.63
C GLY A 100 9.48 12.08 -13.69
N GLU A 101 8.42 12.79 -14.02
CA GLU A 101 7.83 13.88 -13.21
C GLU A 101 6.58 13.45 -12.44
N LYS A 102 6.24 12.15 -12.46
CA LYS A 102 5.06 11.62 -11.77
C LYS A 102 5.46 10.96 -10.47
N VAL A 103 4.69 11.23 -9.43
CA VAL A 103 4.76 10.52 -8.16
C VAL A 103 3.47 9.73 -7.99
N THR A 104 3.61 8.42 -7.78
CA THR A 104 2.49 7.51 -7.47
C THR A 104 2.59 7.11 -6.01
N VAL A 105 1.47 7.23 -5.30
CA VAL A 105 1.37 6.89 -3.89
C VAL A 105 0.22 5.93 -3.68
N SER A 106 0.45 4.85 -2.94
CA SER A 106 -0.56 3.84 -2.68
C SER A 106 -0.53 3.32 -1.24
N THR A 107 -1.66 2.75 -0.82
CA THR A 107 -1.81 2.03 0.45
C THR A 107 -2.08 0.56 0.20
N GLU A 108 -1.19 -0.30 0.67
CA GLU A 108 -1.48 -1.71 0.80
C GLU A 108 -1.99 -2.00 2.21
N ALA A 109 -3.17 -2.61 2.31
CA ALA A 109 -3.59 -3.26 3.53
C ALA A 109 -2.61 -4.41 3.79
N GLY A 110 -1.84 -4.34 4.88
CA GLY A 110 -0.91 -5.39 5.23
C GLY A 110 -1.68 -6.70 5.40
N LYS A 111 -1.51 -7.65 4.47
CA LYS A 111 -1.79 -9.06 4.73
C LYS A 111 -0.85 -9.46 5.88
N HIS A 112 -1.31 -9.33 7.11
CA HIS A 112 -0.89 -10.29 8.13
C HIS A 112 -1.68 -11.56 7.83
N PRO A 113 -1.10 -12.61 7.21
CA PRO A 113 -1.63 -13.94 7.46
C PRO A 113 -1.55 -14.09 8.98
N ARG A 114 -2.71 -14.13 9.64
CA ARG A 114 -2.80 -14.69 10.98
C ARG A 114 -2.17 -16.06 10.84
N ALA A 115 -0.95 -16.23 11.36
CA ALA A 115 -0.39 -17.55 11.54
C ALA A 115 -1.42 -18.26 12.41
N GLU A 116 -2.23 -19.12 11.78
CA GLU A 116 -3.01 -20.07 12.51
C GLU A 116 -2.01 -20.83 13.35
N GLU A 117 -2.18 -20.63 14.64
CA GLU A 117 -1.61 -21.39 15.72
C GLU A 117 -1.74 -22.87 15.35
N VAL A 118 -0.69 -23.44 14.76
CA VAL A 118 -0.50 -24.88 14.68
C VAL A 118 -0.22 -25.32 16.12
N SER A 119 -1.30 -25.47 16.88
CA SER A 119 -1.28 -26.21 18.13
C SER A 119 -1.01 -27.66 17.80
N ARG A 120 -0.09 -28.21 18.59
CA ARG A 120 0.39 -29.59 18.64
C ARG A 120 -0.73 -30.62 18.70
#